data_AF-A0A151QEN7-F1
#
_entry.id   AF-A0A151QEN7-F1
#
_cell.length_a   1.000
_cell.length_b   1.000
_cell.length_c   1.000
_cell.angle_alpha   90.00
_cell.angle_beta   90.00
_cell.angle_gamma   90.00
#
_symmetry.space_group_name_H-M   'P 1'
#
loop_
_entity.id
_entity.type
_entity.pdbx_description
1 polymer ?
#
loop_
_entity_poly.entity_id
_entity_poly.type
_entity_poly.pdbx_seq_one_letter_code
_entity_poly.pdbx_strand_id
1 'polypeptide(L)'
;MFLKIKGVDGESVDSVHAKEIDIAAWSWGMSQSGTTHVGRGGGAGKVSVQDISFTKYIDKATPNLIKACCNGKHFDEAILTVRKAGEKPLEYVVLTMKDVIISNVSQGGS
;
A
#
# COMPACT_ATOMS: atom_id res chain seq x y z
N MET A 1 -6.72 4.12 -8.78
CA MET A 1 -6.53 3.50 -7.45
C MET A 1 -5.94 4.56 -6.57
N PHE A 2 -6.26 4.57 -5.29
CA PHE A 2 -5.95 5.70 -4.42
C PHE A 2 -5.26 5.21 -3.15
N LEU A 3 -4.25 5.94 -2.71
CA LEU A 3 -3.58 5.70 -1.44
C LEU A 3 -3.73 6.93 -0.55
N LYS A 4 -4.37 6.74 0.58
CA LYS A 4 -4.52 7.75 1.63
C LYS A 4 -3.52 7.50 2.73
N ILE A 5 -2.69 8.49 3.06
CA ILE A 5 -1.82 8.48 4.23
C ILE A 5 -2.07 9.79 4.98
N LYS A 6 -2.43 9.70 6.26
CA LYS A 6 -2.78 10.90 7.05
C LYS A 6 -1.58 11.86 7.13
N GLY A 7 -1.80 13.10 6.69
CA GLY A 7 -0.76 14.14 6.68
C GLY A 7 0.19 14.11 5.47
N VAL A 8 -0.12 13.29 4.46
CA VAL A 8 0.59 13.28 3.18
C VAL A 8 -0.42 13.48 2.06
N ASP A 9 -0.46 14.70 1.54
CA ASP A 9 -1.33 15.05 0.41
C ASP A 9 -0.65 14.66 -0.92
N GLY A 10 -1.37 13.90 -1.75
CA GLY A 10 -1.07 13.70 -3.17
C GLY A 10 -1.78 14.73 -4.04
N GLU A 11 -1.99 14.37 -5.32
CA GLU A 11 -2.55 15.25 -6.35
C GLU A 11 -3.81 14.71 -7.02
N SER A 12 -4.43 13.66 -6.47
CA SER A 12 -5.65 13.11 -7.07
C SER A 12 -6.76 14.16 -7.12
N VAL A 13 -7.35 14.31 -8.31
CA VAL A 13 -8.47 15.22 -8.60
C VAL A 13 -9.82 14.51 -8.53
N ASP A 14 -9.84 13.26 -8.08
CA ASP A 14 -11.07 12.50 -7.88
C ASP A 14 -11.97 13.19 -6.85
N SER A 15 -13.29 13.16 -7.07
CA SER A 15 -14.23 13.85 -6.19
C SER A 15 -14.35 13.21 -4.81
N VAL A 16 -14.10 11.89 -4.70
CA VAL A 16 -14.19 11.14 -3.43
C VAL A 16 -12.81 11.00 -2.79
N HIS A 17 -11.78 10.79 -3.60
CA HIS A 17 -10.39 10.61 -3.16
C HIS A 17 -9.52 11.85 -3.41
N ALA A 18 -10.10 13.04 -3.28
CA ALA A 18 -9.40 14.30 -3.53
C ALA A 18 -8.15 14.42 -2.63
N LYS A 19 -7.03 14.81 -3.25
CA LYS A 19 -5.70 14.95 -2.59
C LYS A 19 -5.12 13.66 -2.03
N GLU A 20 -5.71 12.50 -2.33
CA GLU A 20 -5.03 11.23 -2.14
C GLU A 20 -3.95 11.03 -3.21
N ILE A 21 -3.13 10.01 -3.05
CA ILE A 21 -2.10 9.67 -4.01
C ILE A 21 -2.70 8.76 -5.08
N ASP A 22 -2.55 9.13 -6.35
CA ASP A 22 -2.92 8.25 -7.46
C ASP A 22 -1.92 7.09 -7.60
N ILE A 23 -2.45 5.87 -7.58
CA ILE A 23 -1.71 4.63 -7.70
C ILE A 23 -1.94 4.02 -9.08
N ALA A 24 -0.85 3.73 -9.79
CA ALA A 24 -0.84 3.10 -11.10
C ALA A 24 -0.79 1.57 -11.03
N ALA A 25 -0.04 1.03 -10.07
CA ALA A 25 0.08 -0.41 -9.84
C ALA A 25 0.37 -0.69 -8.37
N TRP A 26 0.02 -1.89 -7.90
CA TRP A 26 0.40 -2.37 -6.58
C TRP A 26 0.54 -3.89 -6.57
N SER A 27 1.32 -4.40 -5.61
CA SER A 27 1.47 -5.81 -5.33
C SER A 27 1.67 -6.03 -3.82
N TRP A 28 1.11 -7.12 -3.33
CA TRP A 28 1.25 -7.55 -1.95
C TRP A 28 1.19 -9.07 -1.89
N GLY A 29 1.96 -9.67 -0.99
CA GLY A 29 2.13 -11.11 -0.92
C GLY A 29 2.34 -11.61 0.50
N MET A 30 2.03 -12.88 0.70
CA MET A 30 2.31 -13.58 1.94
C MET A 30 2.57 -15.05 1.65
N SER A 31 3.40 -15.69 2.48
CA SER A 31 3.73 -17.12 2.35
C SER A 31 3.62 -17.84 3.70
N GLN A 32 3.19 -19.10 3.68
CA GLN A 32 3.04 -19.94 4.87
C GLN A 32 4.11 -21.05 4.82
N SER A 33 4.86 -21.19 5.91
CA SER A 33 5.90 -22.23 6.07
C SER A 33 5.36 -23.60 6.52
N GLY A 34 4.07 -23.72 6.82
CA GLY A 34 3.43 -24.97 7.24
C GLY A 34 3.50 -26.05 6.15
N THR A 35 3.64 -27.31 6.57
CA THR A 35 3.78 -28.46 5.67
C THR A 35 2.81 -29.57 6.03
N THR A 36 2.20 -30.20 5.04
CA THR A 36 1.31 -31.36 5.21
C THR A 36 2.05 -32.70 5.11
N HIS A 37 3.37 -32.67 4.88
CA HIS A 37 4.20 -33.86 4.70
C HIS A 37 4.70 -34.48 6.01
N VAL A 38 4.43 -33.87 7.16
CA VAL A 38 4.92 -34.32 8.47
C VAL A 38 3.77 -34.44 9.48
N GLY A 39 3.56 -35.64 10.03
CA GLY A 39 2.57 -35.91 11.08
C GLY A 39 1.11 -36.01 10.63
N ARG A 40 0.22 -36.55 11.48
CA ARG A 40 -1.23 -36.65 11.23
C ARG A 40 -2.02 -35.36 11.49
N GLY A 41 -1.38 -34.32 12.04
CA GLY A 41 -1.93 -32.98 12.22
C GLY A 41 -0.96 -31.98 11.59
N GLY A 42 -1.42 -31.25 10.57
CA GLY A 42 -0.59 -30.43 9.68
C GLY A 42 0.51 -29.64 10.40
N GLY A 43 1.74 -29.77 9.90
CA GLY A 43 2.95 -29.23 10.53
C GLY A 43 2.83 -27.74 10.82
N ALA A 44 3.18 -27.38 12.06
CA ALA A 44 3.14 -26.00 12.53
C ALA A 44 3.96 -25.07 11.61
N GLY A 45 3.39 -23.91 11.28
CA GLY A 45 4.01 -22.90 10.44
C GLY A 45 3.59 -21.50 10.83
N LYS A 46 4.31 -20.50 10.33
CA LYS A 46 4.05 -19.07 10.55
C LYS A 46 4.02 -18.37 9.21
N VAL A 47 3.06 -17.44 9.08
CA VAL A 47 2.93 -16.63 7.87
C VAL A 47 4.01 -15.54 7.86
N SER A 48 4.63 -15.34 6.71
CA SER A 48 5.46 -14.17 6.42
C SER A 48 4.66 -13.25 5.52
N VAL A 49 4.26 -12.09 6.05
CA VAL A 49 3.58 -11.04 5.29
C VAL A 49 4.63 -10.09 4.72
N GLN A 50 4.59 -9.83 3.42
CA GLN A 50 5.52 -8.93 2.74
C GLN A 50 5.06 -7.48 2.85
N ASP A 51 5.97 -6.54 2.64
CA ASP A 51 5.64 -5.14 2.42
C ASP A 51 4.74 -4.99 1.19
N ILE A 52 3.80 -4.04 1.23
CA ILE A 52 3.07 -3.65 0.03
C ILE A 52 3.97 -2.78 -0.85
N SER A 53 4.04 -3.11 -2.13
CA SER A 53 4.72 -2.30 -3.13
C SER A 53 3.71 -1.62 -4.03
N PHE A 54 3.93 -0.36 -4.38
CA PHE A 54 3.07 0.38 -5.30
C PHE A 54 3.88 1.32 -6.20
N THR A 55 3.31 1.60 -7.36
CA THR A 55 3.82 2.56 -8.34
C THR A 55 2.91 3.77 -8.36
N LYS A 56 3.50 4.96 -8.23
CA LYS A 56 2.82 6.25 -8.34
C LYS A 56 3.63 7.18 -9.24
N TYR A 57 2.98 8.18 -9.81
CA TYR A 57 3.68 9.30 -10.45
C TYR A 57 4.38 10.17 -9.41
N ILE A 58 5.38 10.95 -9.82
CA ILE A 58 5.93 11.99 -8.95
C ILE A 58 4.88 13.09 -8.80
N ASP A 59 4.51 13.37 -7.56
CA ASP A 59 3.54 14.39 -7.13
C ASP A 59 4.01 15.07 -5.83
N LYS A 60 3.18 15.97 -5.29
CA LYS A 60 3.37 16.65 -4.00
C LYS A 60 3.62 15.72 -2.80
N ALA A 61 3.13 14.47 -2.80
CA ALA A 61 3.40 13.53 -1.71
C ALA A 61 4.86 13.05 -1.71
N THR A 62 5.51 13.08 -2.85
CA THR A 62 6.83 12.45 -3.08
C THR A 62 7.92 12.91 -2.10
N PRO A 63 8.15 14.21 -1.86
CA PRO A 63 9.16 14.65 -0.89
C PRO A 63 8.85 14.21 0.54
N ASN A 64 7.56 14.14 0.90
CA ASN A 64 7.13 13.70 2.23
C ASN A 64 7.39 12.20 2.43
N LEU A 65 7.13 11.38 1.40
CA LEU A 65 7.44 9.94 1.42
C LEU A 65 8.94 9.67 1.51
N ILE A 66 9.76 10.42 0.74
CA ILE A 66 11.23 10.35 0.84
C ILE A 66 11.67 10.72 2.26
N LYS A 67 11.18 11.83 2.80
CA LYS A 67 11.54 12.27 4.15
C LYS A 67 11.16 11.23 5.22
N ALA A 68 9.96 10.65 5.11
CA ALA A 68 9.49 9.59 6.01
C ALA A 68 10.36 8.33 5.92
N CYS A 69 10.79 7.96 4.72
CA CYS A 69 11.75 6.87 4.50
C CYS A 69 13.10 7.16 5.16
N CYS A 70 13.63 8.38 5.02
CA CYS A 70 14.93 8.75 5.57
C CYS A 70 14.97 8.81 7.10
N ASN A 71 13.87 9.22 7.75
CA ASN A 71 13.83 9.41 9.20
C ASN A 71 13.10 8.28 9.95
N GLY A 72 12.59 7.28 9.23
CA GLY A 72 11.84 6.17 9.80
C GLY A 72 10.54 6.57 10.49
N LYS A 73 9.96 7.74 10.14
CA LYS A 73 8.69 8.19 10.70
C LYS A 73 7.58 7.21 10.27
N HIS A 74 6.85 6.69 11.24
CA HIS A 74 5.65 5.90 10.99
C HIS A 74 4.40 6.79 10.90
N PHE A 75 3.35 6.23 10.30
CA PHE A 75 2.01 6.80 10.23
C PHE A 75 1.01 5.84 10.87
N ASP A 76 0.02 6.38 11.57
CA ASP A 76 -1.01 5.56 12.24
C ASP A 76 -1.78 4.67 11.26
N GLU A 77 -2.00 5.17 10.03
CA GLU A 77 -2.83 4.49 9.03
C GLU A 77 -2.46 4.87 7.60
N ALA A 78 -2.49 3.87 6.72
CA ALA A 78 -2.57 4.03 5.27
C ALA A 78 -3.70 3.18 4.69
N ILE A 79 -4.48 3.73 3.76
CA ILE A 79 -5.59 3.03 3.12
C ILE A 79 -5.36 3.00 1.61
N LEU A 80 -5.25 1.80 1.05
CA LEU A 80 -5.25 1.58 -0.40
C LEU A 80 -6.66 1.22 -0.87
N THR A 81 -7.22 2.01 -1.76
CA THR A 81 -8.54 1.80 -2.35
C THR A 81 -8.44 1.50 -3.84
N VAL A 82 -9.04 0.38 -4.24
CA VAL A 82 -9.21 -0.02 -5.64
C VAL A 82 -10.70 0.07 -5.99
N ARG A 83 -10.99 0.87 -7.01
CA ARG A 83 -12.34 1.19 -7.44
C ARG A 83 -12.57 0.73 -8.87
N LYS A 84 -13.70 0.09 -9.12
CA LYS A 84 -14.12 -0.30 -10.47
C LYS A 84 -14.57 0.94 -11.23
N ALA A 85 -14.14 1.08 -12.48
CA ALA A 85 -14.61 2.13 -13.37
C ALA A 85 -16.07 1.90 -13.79
N GLY A 86 -16.84 2.98 -13.97
CA GLY A 86 -18.23 2.94 -14.43
C GLY A 86 -19.08 4.08 -13.89
N GLU A 87 -20.35 4.14 -14.28
CA GLU A 87 -21.32 5.16 -13.87
C GLU A 87 -21.57 5.19 -12.36
N LYS A 88 -21.45 4.03 -11.71
CA LYS A 88 -21.48 3.88 -10.25
C LYS A 88 -20.16 3.28 -9.79
N PRO A 89 -19.15 4.11 -9.52
CA PRO A 89 -17.86 3.63 -9.06
C PRO A 89 -18.03 2.86 -7.74
N LEU A 90 -17.56 1.61 -7.72
CA LEU A 90 -17.61 0.74 -6.54
C LEU A 90 -16.20 0.47 -6.05
N GLU A 91 -15.94 0.79 -4.78
CA GLU A 91 -14.72 0.39 -4.08
C GLU A 91 -14.83 -1.08 -3.71
N TYR A 92 -14.04 -1.93 -4.38
CA TYR A 92 -14.14 -3.39 -4.23
C TYR A 92 -12.94 -3.99 -3.50
N VAL A 93 -11.84 -3.24 -3.36
CA VAL A 93 -10.74 -3.57 -2.45
C VAL A 93 -10.42 -2.33 -1.65
N VAL A 94 -10.47 -2.46 -0.33
CA VAL A 94 -10.02 -1.45 0.63
C VAL A 94 -9.07 -2.15 1.59
N LEU A 95 -7.78 -1.84 1.47
CA LEU A 95 -6.74 -2.39 2.33
C LEU A 95 -6.31 -1.31 3.33
N THR A 96 -6.71 -1.48 4.58
CA THR A 96 -6.32 -0.61 5.69
C THR A 96 -5.10 -1.20 6.40
N MET A 97 -4.00 -0.46 6.38
CA MET A 97 -2.76 -0.79 7.06
C MET A 97 -2.59 0.15 8.25
N LYS A 98 -2.16 -0.39 9.39
CA LYS A 98 -1.93 0.34 10.64
C LYS A 98 -0.45 0.37 10.98
N ASP A 99 -0.02 1.42 11.67
CA ASP A 99 1.37 1.59 12.13
C ASP A 99 2.39 1.37 10.99
N VAL A 100 2.24 2.13 9.92
CA VAL A 100 2.98 1.93 8.67
C VAL A 100 4.24 2.77 8.60
N ILE A 101 5.28 2.23 7.97
CA ILE A 101 6.52 2.95 7.64
C ILE A 101 6.75 2.91 6.13
N ILE A 102 7.42 3.92 5.58
CA ILE A 102 7.94 3.85 4.21
C ILE A 102 9.27 3.11 4.24
N SER A 103 9.28 1.84 3.81
CA SER A 103 10.47 0.98 3.86
C SER A 103 11.44 1.22 2.70
N ASN A 104 10.94 1.67 1.56
CA ASN A 104 11.76 1.91 0.37
C ASN A 104 11.11 2.97 -0.55
N VAL A 105 11.93 3.81 -1.18
CA VAL A 105 11.53 4.70 -2.28
C VAL A 105 12.53 4.54 -3.42
N SER A 106 12.05 4.09 -4.59
CA SER A 106 12.85 3.98 -5.81
C SER A 106 12.26 4.89 -6.88
N GLN A 107 13.11 5.74 -7.48
CA GLN A 107 12.71 6.72 -8.49
C GLN A 107 13.67 6.70 -9.67
N GLY A 108 13.17 7.10 -10.83
CA GLY A 108 13.92 7.24 -12.07
C GLY A 108 13.11 8.03 -13.08
N GLY A 109 13.76 8.40 -14.19
CA GLY A 109 13.15 9.08 -15.31
C GLY A 109 13.88 8.71 -16.59
N SER A 110 13.19 8.85 -17.73
CA SER A 110 13.76 8.68 -19.07
C SER A 110 13.82 10.02 -19.79
#